data_AF-A0A5K8A731-F1
#
_entry.id   AF-A0A5K8A731-F1
#
_cell.length_a   1.000
_cell.length_b   1.000
_cell.length_c   1.000
_cell.angle_alpha   90.00
_cell.angle_beta   90.00
_cell.angle_gamma   90.00
#
_symmetry.space_group_name_H-M   'P 1'
#
loop_
_entity.id
_entity.type
_entity.pdbx_description
1 polymer ?
#
loop_
_entity_poly.entity_id
_entity_poly.type
_entity_poly.pdbx_seq_one_letter_code
_entity_poly.pdbx_strand_id
1 'polypeptide(L)'
;MTKQETPPDTQGEKEAKPAANEKRPTRQRTKTDYVELAKERNARVILHNTPDTYPLTDMARYADQGIRRLRNRIMISLAPKEALPLLDEYNDALVQLHTVVSKICAVTNVRYRTPRALAQILGEQTPEAADKAKAAANHPTGPMEK
;
A
#
# COMPACT_ATOMS: atom_id res chain seq x y z
N MET A 1 83.15 5.24 -4.42
CA MET A 1 82.43 6.51 -4.57
C MET A 1 81.21 6.19 -5.42
N THR A 2 80.11 5.64 -4.93
CA THR A 2 79.14 6.05 -3.88
C THR A 2 78.45 7.38 -4.17
N LYS A 3 77.11 7.32 -4.28
CA LYS A 3 76.07 8.38 -4.31
C LYS A 3 75.84 9.01 -5.70
N GLN A 4 74.61 9.21 -6.21
CA GLN A 4 73.34 9.56 -5.52
C GLN A 4 72.11 9.27 -6.41
N GLU A 5 70.97 9.01 -5.76
CA GLU A 5 69.65 8.62 -6.30
C GLU A 5 68.69 9.80 -6.60
N THR A 6 67.57 9.46 -7.28
CA THR A 6 66.16 9.97 -7.24
C THR A 6 65.60 10.60 -8.53
N PRO A 7 64.26 10.61 -8.77
CA PRO A 7 63.39 9.47 -9.12
C PRO A 7 62.52 9.75 -10.38
N PRO A 8 61.77 8.79 -10.96
CA PRO A 8 60.55 9.13 -11.69
C PRO A 8 59.32 8.85 -10.83
N ASP A 9 58.47 9.87 -10.80
CA ASP A 9 57.22 9.97 -10.06
C ASP A 9 56.34 8.72 -10.17
N THR A 10 55.81 8.34 -9.02
CA THR A 10 54.72 7.39 -8.84
C THR A 10 53.49 7.88 -9.62
N GLN A 11 53.36 7.47 -10.87
CA GLN A 11 52.12 7.64 -11.62
C GLN A 11 51.12 6.59 -11.21
N GLY A 12 50.27 6.99 -10.25
CA GLY A 12 48.86 6.64 -10.17
C GLY A 12 48.55 5.15 -10.13
N GLU A 13 48.33 4.64 -8.92
CA GLU A 13 47.36 3.57 -8.71
C GLU A 13 46.06 3.95 -9.40
N LYS A 14 45.82 3.40 -10.59
CA LYS A 14 44.48 3.36 -11.16
C LYS A 14 43.71 2.40 -10.28
N GLU A 15 43.02 2.95 -9.28
CA GLU A 15 41.90 2.28 -8.63
C GLU A 15 40.99 1.72 -9.72
N ALA A 16 41.01 0.40 -9.86
CA ALA A 16 40.08 -0.31 -10.71
C ALA A 16 38.69 -0.08 -10.11
N LYS A 17 37.93 0.85 -10.68
CA LYS A 17 36.48 0.97 -10.46
C LYS A 17 35.89 -0.44 -10.63
N PRO A 18 35.22 -1.02 -9.61
CA PRO A 18 34.57 -2.30 -9.82
C PRO A 18 33.51 -2.10 -10.90
N ALA A 19 33.61 -2.91 -11.95
CA ALA A 19 32.72 -2.90 -13.09
C ALA A 19 31.27 -2.99 -12.59
N ALA A 20 30.57 -1.87 -12.67
CA ALA A 20 29.13 -1.86 -12.58
C ALA A 20 28.59 -2.74 -13.71
N ASN A 21 27.61 -3.58 -13.38
CA ASN A 21 26.77 -4.38 -14.28
C ASN A 21 27.05 -5.89 -14.34
N GLU A 22 27.31 -6.54 -13.20
CA GLU A 22 26.89 -7.93 -13.06
C GLU A 22 25.38 -7.92 -12.75
N LYS A 23 24.56 -8.18 -13.78
CA LYS A 23 23.11 -8.38 -13.61
C LYS A 23 22.92 -9.50 -12.61
N ARG A 24 22.54 -9.17 -11.36
CA ARG A 24 22.18 -10.15 -10.35
C ARG A 24 21.17 -11.12 -10.99
N PRO A 25 21.44 -12.43 -11.01
CA PRO A 25 20.47 -13.38 -11.53
C PRO A 25 19.19 -13.20 -10.72
N THR A 26 18.08 -12.91 -11.41
CA THR A 26 16.77 -12.81 -10.79
C THR A 26 16.44 -14.20 -10.26
N ARG A 27 16.68 -14.42 -8.95
CA ARG A 27 16.38 -15.70 -8.31
C ARG A 27 14.91 -16.00 -8.57
N GLN A 28 14.64 -17.03 -9.37
CA GLN A 28 13.26 -17.48 -9.60
C GLN A 28 12.72 -17.94 -8.25
N ARG A 29 11.71 -17.23 -7.75
CA ARG A 29 11.07 -17.58 -6.48
C ARG A 29 10.34 -18.90 -6.65
N THR A 30 10.66 -19.83 -5.78
CA THR A 30 10.03 -21.16 -5.72
C THR A 30 8.70 -21.08 -4.97
N LYS A 31 7.85 -22.11 -5.12
CA LYS A 31 6.56 -22.19 -4.40
C LYS A 31 6.75 -22.10 -2.87
N THR A 32 7.85 -22.64 -2.35
CA THR A 32 8.22 -22.60 -0.94
C THR A 32 8.50 -21.18 -0.46
N ASP A 33 9.16 -20.36 -1.29
CA ASP A 33 9.43 -18.96 -0.96
C ASP A 33 8.14 -18.14 -0.76
N TYR A 34 7.07 -18.44 -1.52
CA TYR A 34 5.77 -17.77 -1.35
C TYR A 34 5.03 -18.21 -0.09
N VAL A 35 5.14 -19.49 0.28
CA VAL A 35 4.55 -20.01 1.52
C VAL A 35 5.26 -19.41 2.74
N GLU A 36 6.58 -19.30 2.70
CA GLU A 36 7.37 -18.64 3.75
C GLU A 36 7.02 -17.16 3.86
N LEU A 37 6.95 -16.46 2.73
CA LEU A 37 6.56 -15.05 2.70
C LEU A 37 5.14 -14.83 3.24
N ALA A 38 4.17 -15.70 2.89
CA ALA A 38 2.80 -15.60 3.40
C ALA A 38 2.68 -15.80 4.91
N LYS A 39 3.69 -16.41 5.57
CA LYS A 39 3.72 -16.54 7.03
C LYS A 39 4.21 -15.27 7.73
N GLU A 40 4.86 -14.36 7.02
CA GLU A 40 5.34 -13.11 7.60
C GLU A 40 4.16 -12.18 7.93
N ARG A 41 4.16 -11.62 9.15
CA ARG A 41 3.06 -10.78 9.67
C ARG A 41 2.76 -9.54 8.82
N ASN A 42 3.75 -9.03 8.09
CA ASN A 42 3.64 -7.82 7.28
C ASN A 42 3.60 -8.10 5.77
N ALA A 43 3.64 -9.37 5.35
CA ALA A 43 3.56 -9.70 3.94
C ALA A 43 2.18 -9.40 3.39
N ARG A 44 2.15 -8.87 2.17
CA ARG A 44 0.92 -8.71 1.38
C ARG A 44 0.65 -9.95 0.51
N VAL A 45 0.96 -11.13 1.03
CA VAL A 45 0.75 -12.42 0.39
C VAL A 45 -0.18 -13.23 1.26
N ILE A 46 -1.28 -13.71 0.69
CA ILE A 46 -2.28 -14.49 1.41
C ILE A 46 -2.20 -15.92 0.89
N LEU A 47 -2.07 -16.88 1.81
CA LEU A 47 -2.24 -18.29 1.49
C LEU A 47 -3.72 -18.64 1.58
N HIS A 48 -4.29 -19.11 0.47
CA HIS A 48 -5.68 -19.53 0.41
C HIS A 48 -5.78 -21.02 0.69
N ASN A 49 -6.62 -21.37 1.67
CA ASN A 49 -6.90 -22.76 2.02
C ASN A 49 -8.27 -23.23 1.51
N THR A 50 -9.09 -22.32 0.99
CA THR A 50 -10.46 -22.60 0.52
C THR A 50 -10.68 -22.09 -0.90
N PRO A 51 -11.35 -22.89 -1.77
CA PRO A 51 -11.56 -22.52 -3.18
C PRO A 51 -12.39 -21.24 -3.35
N ASP A 52 -13.31 -20.97 -2.42
CA ASP A 52 -14.18 -19.78 -2.45
C ASP A 52 -13.40 -18.45 -2.36
N THR A 53 -12.14 -18.49 -1.93
CA THR A 53 -11.29 -17.31 -1.79
C THR A 53 -10.36 -17.06 -2.97
N TYR A 54 -10.22 -18.01 -3.91
CA TYR A 54 -9.39 -17.81 -5.11
C TYR A 54 -9.88 -16.66 -6.00
N PRO A 55 -11.20 -16.52 -6.29
CA PRO A 55 -11.69 -15.43 -7.13
C PRO A 55 -11.38 -14.06 -6.54
N LEU A 56 -11.43 -13.92 -5.20
CA LEU A 56 -11.15 -12.65 -4.52
C LEU A 56 -9.72 -12.17 -4.79
N THR A 57 -8.76 -13.08 -4.81
CA THR A 57 -7.35 -12.74 -5.01
C THR A 57 -7.03 -12.46 -6.47
N ASP A 58 -7.64 -13.20 -7.38
CA ASP A 58 -7.57 -12.90 -8.81
C ASP A 58 -8.14 -11.52 -9.11
N MET A 59 -9.31 -11.21 -8.55
CA MET A 59 -9.92 -9.88 -8.64
C MET A 59 -9.03 -8.81 -8.02
N ALA A 60 -8.45 -9.05 -6.84
CA ALA A 60 -7.55 -8.08 -6.19
C ALA A 60 -6.32 -7.76 -7.06
N ARG A 61 -5.73 -8.78 -7.73
CA ARG A 61 -4.62 -8.58 -8.66
C ARG A 61 -5.00 -7.70 -9.84
N TYR A 62 -6.15 -7.95 -10.47
CA TYR A 62 -6.61 -7.15 -11.60
C TYR A 62 -7.05 -5.75 -11.16
N ALA A 63 -7.65 -5.61 -9.99
CA ALA A 63 -8.04 -4.33 -9.42
C ALA A 63 -6.83 -3.43 -9.16
N ASP A 64 -5.73 -3.96 -8.59
CA ASP A 64 -4.49 -3.18 -8.41
C ASP A 64 -3.95 -2.65 -9.75
N GLN A 65 -3.87 -3.52 -10.76
CA GLN A 65 -3.42 -3.12 -12.10
C GLN A 65 -4.36 -2.09 -12.74
N GLY A 66 -5.67 -2.31 -12.61
CA GLY A 66 -6.72 -1.44 -13.15
C GLY A 66 -6.66 -0.05 -12.51
N ILE A 67 -6.72 0.02 -11.18
CA ILE A 67 -6.68 1.30 -10.44
C ILE A 67 -5.36 2.03 -10.66
N ARG A 68 -4.23 1.33 -10.67
CA ARG A 68 -2.94 1.94 -10.97
C ARG A 68 -2.94 2.59 -12.36
N ARG A 69 -3.44 1.88 -13.38
CA ARG A 69 -3.55 2.43 -14.75
C ARG A 69 -4.54 3.57 -14.82
N LEU A 70 -5.69 3.45 -14.15
CA LEU A 70 -6.72 4.48 -14.10
C LEU A 70 -6.15 5.76 -13.49
N ARG A 71 -5.58 5.69 -12.28
CA ARG A 71 -4.96 6.83 -11.59
C ARG A 71 -3.84 7.50 -12.38
N ASN A 72 -3.01 6.71 -13.07
CA ASN A 72 -1.93 7.26 -13.89
C ASN A 72 -2.41 7.93 -15.18
N ARG A 73 -3.64 7.65 -15.62
CA ARG A 73 -4.20 8.15 -16.89
C ARG A 73 -5.28 9.21 -16.71
N ILE A 74 -5.87 9.30 -15.52
CA ILE A 74 -6.79 10.38 -15.14
C ILE A 74 -6.11 11.73 -15.42
N MET A 75 -6.83 12.66 -16.05
CA MET A 75 -6.34 14.00 -16.47
C MET A 75 -5.29 14.01 -17.59
N ILE A 76 -4.77 12.85 -18.01
CA ILE A 76 -3.81 12.76 -19.13
C ILE A 76 -4.50 12.24 -20.39
N SER A 77 -5.03 11.02 -20.31
CA SER A 77 -5.67 10.33 -21.44
C SER A 77 -7.11 9.91 -21.16
N LEU A 78 -7.56 9.98 -19.91
CA LEU A 78 -8.92 9.66 -19.49
C LEU A 78 -9.58 10.88 -18.88
N ALA A 79 -10.82 11.13 -19.28
CA ALA A 79 -11.61 12.22 -18.74
C ALA A 79 -11.99 11.92 -17.27
N PRO A 80 -11.89 12.90 -16.36
CA PRO A 80 -12.27 12.71 -14.96
C PRO A 80 -13.73 12.27 -14.80
N LYS A 81 -14.62 12.76 -15.66
CA LYS A 81 -16.05 12.40 -15.67
C LYS A 81 -16.29 10.91 -15.89
N GLU A 82 -15.39 10.22 -16.57
CA GLU A 82 -15.50 8.77 -16.82
C GLU A 82 -14.80 7.96 -15.74
N ALA A 83 -13.69 8.47 -15.21
CA ALA A 83 -12.83 7.73 -14.29
C ALA A 83 -13.23 7.85 -12.81
N LEU A 84 -13.75 9.01 -12.39
CA LEU A 84 -14.16 9.23 -10.99
C LEU A 84 -15.34 8.33 -10.57
N PRO A 85 -16.42 8.18 -11.37
CA PRO A 85 -17.52 7.28 -11.00
C PRO A 85 -17.07 5.83 -10.79
N LEU A 86 -16.10 5.35 -11.58
CA LEU A 86 -15.54 4.00 -11.43
C LEU A 86 -14.74 3.83 -10.13
N LEU A 87 -14.09 4.90 -9.65
CA LEU A 87 -13.40 4.87 -8.36
C LEU A 87 -14.39 4.88 -7.19
N ASP A 88 -15.49 5.62 -7.32
CA ASP A 88 -16.56 5.64 -6.32
C ASP A 88 -17.24 4.28 -6.23
N GLU A 89 -17.63 3.70 -7.37
CA GLU A 89 -18.22 2.35 -7.45
C GLU A 89 -17.28 1.28 -6.86
N TYR A 90 -15.97 1.40 -7.12
CA TYR A 90 -14.97 0.52 -6.50
C TYR A 90 -14.95 0.63 -4.97
N ASN A 91 -15.00 1.85 -4.44
CA ASN A 91 -15.02 2.07 -2.99
C ASN A 91 -16.30 1.54 -2.36
N ASP A 92 -17.45 1.74 -3.00
CA ASP A 92 -18.74 1.20 -2.53
C ASP A 92 -18.72 -0.33 -2.50
N ALA A 93 -18.18 -0.96 -3.55
CA ALA A 93 -18.00 -2.41 -3.59
C ALA A 93 -17.10 -2.92 -2.45
N LEU A 94 -16.03 -2.19 -2.10
CA LEU A 94 -15.18 -2.53 -0.95
C LEU A 94 -15.93 -2.43 0.38
N VAL A 95 -16.78 -1.43 0.55
CA VAL A 95 -17.62 -1.26 1.76
C VAL A 95 -18.63 -2.40 1.89
N GLN A 96 -19.27 -2.78 0.79
CA GLN A 96 -20.20 -3.92 0.75
C GLN A 96 -19.47 -5.23 1.07
N LEU A 97 -18.31 -5.47 0.45
CA LEU A 97 -17.49 -6.65 0.73
C LEU A 97 -17.07 -6.69 2.20
N HIS A 98 -16.61 -5.58 2.77
CA HIS A 98 -16.28 -5.48 4.19
C HIS A 98 -17.47 -5.85 5.08
N THR A 99 -18.67 -5.37 4.75
CA THR A 99 -19.89 -5.66 5.51
C THR A 99 -20.20 -7.16 5.50
N VAL A 100 -20.12 -7.80 4.33
CA VAL A 100 -20.35 -9.25 4.20
C VAL A 100 -19.29 -10.05 4.95
N VAL A 101 -18.01 -9.72 4.77
CA VAL A 101 -16.90 -10.42 5.45
C VAL A 101 -17.00 -10.26 6.98
N SER A 102 -17.35 -9.06 7.47
CA SER A 102 -17.52 -8.83 8.91
C SER A 102 -18.64 -9.71 9.49
N LYS A 103 -19.75 -9.90 8.76
CA LYS A 103 -20.85 -10.80 9.19
C LYS A 103 -20.38 -12.25 9.22
N ILE A 104 -19.66 -12.72 8.20
CA ILE A 104 -19.10 -14.07 8.15
C ILE A 104 -18.15 -14.31 9.32
N CYS A 105 -17.24 -13.37 9.60
CA CYS A 105 -16.31 -13.44 10.72
C CYS A 105 -17.02 -13.45 12.07
N ALA A 106 -18.11 -12.70 12.23
CA ALA A 106 -18.92 -12.71 13.45
C ALA A 106 -19.55 -14.08 13.70
N VAL A 107 -20.15 -14.70 12.67
CA VAL A 107 -20.76 -16.05 12.77
C VAL A 107 -19.71 -17.12 13.07
N THR A 108 -18.50 -16.98 12.52
CA THR A 108 -17.41 -17.95 12.68
C THR A 108 -16.50 -17.66 13.88
N ASN A 109 -16.82 -16.63 14.68
CA ASN A 109 -16.01 -16.17 15.82
C ASN A 109 -14.55 -15.87 15.47
N VAL A 110 -14.30 -15.38 14.25
CA VAL A 110 -12.99 -14.92 13.80
C VAL A 110 -12.88 -13.43 14.09
N ARG A 111 -11.81 -13.03 14.80
CA ARG A 111 -11.54 -11.60 15.04
C ARG A 111 -11.21 -10.89 13.73
N TYR A 112 -12.17 -10.15 13.19
CA TYR A 112 -11.98 -9.28 12.04
C TYR A 112 -11.52 -7.88 12.46
N ARG A 113 -10.56 -7.31 11.73
CA ARG A 113 -10.12 -5.93 11.92
C ARG A 113 -10.51 -5.11 10.70
N THR A 114 -11.31 -4.07 10.91
CA THR A 114 -11.66 -3.12 9.84
C THR A 114 -10.40 -2.47 9.25
N PRO A 115 -10.20 -2.55 7.92
CA PRO A 115 -9.09 -1.87 7.26
C PRO A 115 -9.13 -0.35 7.51
N ARG A 116 -7.97 0.26 7.75
CA ARG A 116 -7.88 1.69 8.11
C ARG A 116 -8.55 2.62 7.10
N ALA A 117 -8.39 2.35 5.81
CA ALA A 117 -9.00 3.14 4.74
C ALA A 117 -10.53 3.07 4.78
N LEU A 118 -11.11 1.89 5.06
CA LEU A 118 -12.56 1.73 5.21
C LEU A 118 -13.08 2.35 6.50
N ALA A 119 -12.31 2.32 7.59
CA ALA A 119 -12.69 2.97 8.84
C ALA A 119 -12.87 4.50 8.67
N GLN A 120 -12.09 5.13 7.80
CA GLN A 120 -12.25 6.55 7.46
C GLN A 120 -13.54 6.80 6.68
N ILE A 121 -13.77 6.01 5.63
CA ILE A 121 -14.97 6.10 4.78
C ILE A 121 -16.24 5.86 5.61
N LEU A 122 -16.23 4.85 6.49
CA LEU A 122 -17.37 4.53 7.36
C LEU A 122 -17.59 5.60 8.44
N GLY A 123 -16.52 6.20 8.97
CA GLY A 123 -16.61 7.28 9.96
C GLY A 123 -17.13 8.61 9.39
N GLU A 124 -16.96 8.84 8.08
CA GLU A 124 -17.56 9.97 7.36
C GLU A 124 -19.06 9.74 7.04
N GLN A 125 -19.52 8.48 7.04
CA GLN A 125 -20.90 8.10 6.74
C GLN A 125 -21.81 7.95 7.97
N THR A 126 -21.28 8.02 9.20
CA THR A 126 -22.10 7.96 10.43
C THR A 126 -22.62 9.35 10.81
N PRO A 127 -23.94 9.54 11.00
CA PRO A 127 -24.50 10.83 11.46
C PRO A 127 -23.97 11.27 12.85
N GLU A 128 -23.43 10.35 13.66
CA GLU A 128 -22.79 10.65 14.95
C GLU A 128 -21.54 11.53 14.86
N ALA A 129 -20.83 11.53 13.72
CA ALA A 129 -19.64 12.37 13.54
C ALA A 129 -19.99 13.84 13.27
N ALA A 130 -21.16 14.10 12.67
CA ALA A 130 -21.65 15.45 12.42
C ALA A 130 -22.11 16.17 13.71
N ASP A 131 -22.66 15.43 14.66
CA ASP A 131 -23.10 16.00 15.95
C ASP A 131 -21.93 16.37 16.86
N LYS A 132 -20.83 15.60 16.85
CA LYS A 132 -19.61 15.98 17.59
C LYS A 132 -18.91 17.21 17.02
N ALA A 133 -18.98 17.45 15.71
CA ALA A 133 -18.42 18.65 15.08
C ALA A 133 -19.24 19.93 15.39
N LYS A 134 -20.57 19.82 15.52
CA LYS A 134 -21.44 20.94 15.94
C LYS A 134 -21.36 21.24 17.45
N ALA A 135 -21.17 20.22 18.29
CA ALA A 135 -20.98 20.42 19.73
C ALA A 135 -19.68 21.18 20.07
N ALA A 136 -18.62 20.99 19.28
CA ALA A 136 -17.35 21.71 19.46
C ALA A 136 -17.39 23.17 18.97
N ALA A 137 -18.36 23.55 18.14
CA ALA A 137 -18.50 24.91 17.60
C ALA A 137 -19.32 25.86 18.50
N ASN A 138 -20.00 25.35 19.53
CA ASN A 138 -20.93 26.11 20.37
C ASN A 138 -20.43 26.36 21.81
N HIS A 139 -19.12 26.37 22.06
CA HIS A 139 -18.60 26.92 23.32
C HIS A 139 -18.37 28.43 23.17
N PRO A 140 -19.22 29.30 23.77
CA PRO A 140 -18.92 30.71 23.83
C PRO A 140 -17.76 30.92 24.82
N THR A 141 -16.59 31.27 24.30
CA THR A 141 -15.53 31.92 25.08
C THR A 141 -16.05 33.30 25.50
N GLY A 142 -16.73 33.35 26.64
CA GLY A 142 -17.07 34.61 27.31
C GLY A 142 -15.81 35.31 27.83
N PRO A 143 -15.74 36.65 27.82
CA PRO A 143 -14.58 37.38 28.31
C PRO A 143 -14.51 37.29 29.83
N MET A 144 -13.33 37.00 30.38
CA MET A 144 -13.07 37.21 31.80
C MET A 144 -12.82 38.70 32.03
N GLU A 145 -13.78 39.38 32.65
CA GLU A 145 -13.54 40.62 33.38
C GLU A 145 -12.75 40.33 34.65
N LYS A 146 -11.66 41.07 34.87
CA LYS A 146 -11.29 41.68 36.15
C LYS A 146 -10.51 42.95 35.91
#